data_AF-A0A963N0X2-F1
#
_entry.id   AF-A0A963N0X2-F1
#
_cell.length_a   1.000
_cell.length_b   1.000
_cell.length_c   1.000
_cell.angle_alpha   90.00
_cell.angle_beta   90.00
_cell.angle_gamma   90.00
#
_symmetry.space_group_name_H-M   'P 1'
#
loop_
_entity.id
_entity.type
_entity.pdbx_description
1 polymer ?
#
loop_
_entity_poly.entity_id
_entity_poly.type
_entity_poly.pdbx_seq_one_letter_code
_entity_poly.pdbx_strand_id
1 'polypeptide(L)'
;MNFVVPDFAPAAAELFVASASLVVLLVTVFAKSSARSLGYLLTLATLVVAAFITWSGMSGEVAYTFSNMYIDDPMSDVLKLMVYGSMAVVLLYSRQYLADRDMDRPEFYLLVIYATLGMMVMISANHLLTVYVGLEMLSLSLYGLVAIDRDSARSTEAAMKYFVLGALASGLLLYGMSMIYGATGSLELSGIMQATSN
;
A
#
# COMPACT_ATOMS: atom_id res chain seq x y z
N MET A 1 11.09 -10.13 29.80
CA MET A 1 11.02 -9.83 28.35
C MET A 1 11.51 -8.40 28.17
N ASN A 2 12.75 -8.21 27.71
CA ASN A 2 13.22 -6.87 27.37
C ASN A 2 12.56 -6.49 26.04
N PHE A 3 11.58 -5.59 26.09
CA PHE A 3 11.01 -4.99 24.88
C PHE A 3 12.11 -4.11 24.27
N VAL A 4 12.85 -4.67 23.33
CA VAL A 4 13.77 -3.87 22.50
C VAL A 4 12.88 -3.06 21.57
N VAL A 5 12.94 -1.74 21.70
CA VAL A 5 12.18 -0.83 20.83
C VAL A 5 12.61 -1.12 19.38
N PRO A 6 11.69 -1.47 18.47
CA PRO A 6 12.03 -1.70 17.08
C PRO A 6 12.70 -0.46 16.48
N ASP A 7 13.67 -0.68 15.59
CA ASP A 7 14.22 0.43 14.81
C ASP A 7 13.18 0.82 13.74
N PHE A 8 12.67 2.03 13.83
CA PHE A 8 11.68 2.56 12.89
C PHE A 8 12.32 3.20 11.66
N ALA A 9 13.64 3.40 11.64
CA ALA A 9 14.34 4.05 10.54
C ALA A 9 14.12 3.36 9.19
N PRO A 10 14.18 2.00 9.07
CA PRO A 10 13.97 1.32 7.79
C PRO A 10 12.53 1.44 7.25
N ALA A 11 11.55 1.75 8.11
CA ALA A 11 10.14 1.91 7.75
C ALA A 11 9.69 3.38 7.74
N ALA A 12 10.65 4.32 7.68
CA ALA A 12 10.36 5.75 7.78
C ALA A 12 9.47 6.25 6.63
N ALA A 13 9.64 5.71 5.42
CA ALA A 13 8.84 6.09 4.26
C ALA A 13 7.36 5.66 4.42
N GLU A 14 7.11 4.43 4.87
CA GLU A 14 5.79 3.87 5.13
C GLU A 14 5.07 4.65 6.22
N LEU A 15 5.78 4.93 7.32
CA LEU A 15 5.24 5.73 8.43
C LEU A 15 4.91 7.14 7.99
N PHE A 16 5.76 7.75 7.17
CA PHE A 16 5.49 9.05 6.57
C PHE A 16 4.23 9.01 5.69
N VAL A 17 4.13 8.07 4.75
CA VAL A 17 2.96 7.93 3.86
C VAL A 17 1.67 7.67 4.65
N ALA A 18 1.73 6.84 5.69
CA ALA A 18 0.60 6.57 6.58
C ALA A 18 0.18 7.84 7.36
N SER A 19 1.14 8.60 7.88
CA SER A 19 0.84 9.87 8.55
C SER A 19 0.30 10.92 7.58
N ALA A 20 0.84 10.97 6.36
CA ALA A 20 0.44 11.88 5.32
C ALA A 20 -0.98 11.58 4.83
N SER A 21 -1.40 10.30 4.78
CA SER A 21 -2.79 9.94 4.43
C SER A 21 -3.80 10.52 5.43
N LEU A 22 -3.48 10.52 6.73
CA LEU A 22 -4.30 11.15 7.76
C LEU A 22 -4.35 12.66 7.60
N VAL A 23 -3.21 13.29 7.29
CA VAL A 23 -3.15 14.74 7.02
C VAL A 23 -3.98 15.09 5.79
N VAL A 24 -3.85 14.34 4.69
CA VAL A 24 -4.65 14.53 3.48
C VAL A 24 -6.13 14.36 3.78
N LEU A 25 -6.51 13.37 4.59
CA LEU A 25 -7.90 13.14 4.99
C LEU A 25 -8.45 14.35 5.75
N LEU A 26 -7.74 14.81 6.78
CA LEU A 26 -8.18 15.96 7.57
C LEU A 26 -8.27 17.22 6.72
N VAL A 27 -7.23 17.53 5.93
CA VAL A 27 -7.22 18.74 5.10
C VAL A 27 -8.35 18.70 4.06
N THR A 28 -8.56 17.58 3.37
CA THR A 28 -9.60 17.46 2.35
C THR A 28 -11.01 17.56 2.93
N VAL A 29 -11.25 17.03 4.13
CA VAL A 29 -12.55 17.14 4.83
C VAL A 29 -12.85 18.60 5.21
N PHE A 30 -11.88 19.37 5.70
CA PHE A 30 -12.11 20.75 6.12
C PHE A 30 -12.06 21.77 4.97
N ALA A 31 -11.41 21.46 3.86
CA ALA A 31 -11.13 22.42 2.79
C ALA A 31 -12.29 22.70 1.80
N LYS A 32 -13.47 22.07 1.98
CA LYS A 32 -14.71 22.25 1.18
C LYS A 32 -14.48 22.49 -0.32
N SER A 33 -14.34 23.74 -0.77
CA SER A 33 -14.20 24.12 -2.19
C SER A 33 -12.81 23.81 -2.78
N SER A 34 -11.75 23.83 -1.95
CA SER A 34 -10.37 23.57 -2.39
C SER A 34 -9.92 22.13 -2.14
N ALA A 35 -10.81 21.25 -1.65
CA ALA A 35 -10.48 19.89 -1.28
C ALA A 35 -9.87 19.07 -2.44
N ARG A 36 -10.32 19.31 -3.67
CA ARG A 36 -9.86 18.60 -4.87
C ARG A 36 -8.42 18.94 -5.24
N SER A 37 -8.14 20.24 -5.39
CA SER A 37 -6.79 20.73 -5.74
C SER A 37 -5.78 20.43 -4.64
N LEU A 38 -6.18 20.57 -3.37
CA LEU A 38 -5.33 20.24 -2.22
C LEU A 38 -5.09 18.73 -2.12
N GLY A 39 -6.11 17.90 -2.33
CA GLY A 39 -5.97 16.44 -2.34
C GLY A 39 -4.96 15.98 -3.38
N TYR A 40 -5.05 16.50 -4.61
CA TYR A 40 -4.08 16.23 -5.67
C TYR A 40 -2.66 16.67 -5.29
N LEU A 41 -2.48 17.94 -4.88
CA LEU A 41 -1.17 18.51 -4.57
C LEU A 41 -0.51 17.81 -3.39
N LEU A 42 -1.25 17.55 -2.32
CA LEU A 42 -0.73 16.87 -1.12
C LEU A 42 -0.39 15.41 -1.41
N THR A 43 -1.16 14.73 -2.26
CA THR A 43 -0.86 13.35 -2.64
C THR A 43 0.41 13.27 -3.48
N LEU A 44 0.56 14.17 -4.47
CA LEU A 44 1.78 14.25 -5.26
C LEU A 44 3.00 14.60 -4.38
N ALA A 45 2.84 15.56 -3.45
CA ALA A 45 3.88 15.92 -2.50
C ALA A 45 4.26 14.74 -1.59
N THR A 46 3.26 13.96 -1.12
CA THR A 46 3.49 12.75 -0.33
C THR A 46 4.36 11.75 -1.09
N LEU A 47 4.07 11.50 -2.37
CA LEU A 47 4.87 10.58 -3.18
C LEU A 47 6.31 11.07 -3.40
N VAL A 48 6.49 12.38 -3.65
CA VAL A 48 7.82 12.96 -3.84
C VAL A 48 8.65 12.91 -2.56
N VAL A 49 8.05 13.25 -1.41
CA VAL A 49 8.75 13.19 -0.12
C VAL A 49 9.04 11.75 0.27
N ALA A 50 8.11 10.82 0.04
CA ALA A 50 8.35 9.39 0.29
C ALA A 50 9.51 8.86 -0.58
N ALA A 51 9.55 9.22 -1.88
CA ALA A 51 10.65 8.87 -2.76
C ALA A 51 11.99 9.46 -2.29
N PHE A 52 11.99 10.70 -1.80
CA PHE A 52 13.19 11.32 -1.24
C PHE A 52 13.66 10.62 0.04
N ILE A 53 12.73 10.26 0.95
CA ILE A 53 13.05 9.52 2.18
C ILE A 53 13.67 8.17 1.81
N THR A 54 13.02 7.38 0.94
CA THR A 54 13.53 6.09 0.47
C THR A 54 14.92 6.26 -0.16
N TRP A 55 15.10 7.22 -1.08
CA TRP A 55 16.39 7.48 -1.72
C TRP A 55 17.49 7.86 -0.73
N SER A 56 17.18 8.70 0.27
CA SER A 56 18.14 9.12 1.29
C SER A 56 18.51 8.02 2.28
N GLY A 57 17.62 7.03 2.45
CA GLY A 57 17.81 5.86 3.32
C GLY A 57 18.60 4.73 2.66
N MET A 58 18.80 4.78 1.34
CA MET A 58 19.52 3.74 0.59
C MET A 58 20.97 3.61 1.08
N SER A 59 21.21 2.65 1.98
CA SER A 59 22.55 2.35 2.52
C SER A 59 23.24 1.20 1.78
N GLY A 60 22.48 0.41 1.01
CA GLY A 60 22.96 -0.82 0.36
C GLY A 60 23.02 -2.03 1.29
N GLU A 61 22.72 -1.85 2.58
CA GLU A 61 22.71 -2.91 3.59
C GLU A 61 21.33 -3.56 3.71
N VAL A 62 21.29 -4.80 4.19
CA VAL A 62 20.03 -5.48 4.52
C VAL A 62 19.71 -5.23 5.98
N ALA A 63 18.60 -4.55 6.25
CA ALA A 63 18.13 -4.26 7.59
C ALA A 63 16.82 -4.99 7.89
N TYR A 64 16.70 -5.54 9.10
CA TYR A 64 15.49 -6.19 9.58
C TYR A 64 14.91 -5.38 10.73
N THR A 65 13.58 -5.23 10.74
CA THR A 65 12.87 -4.63 11.87
C THR A 65 11.54 -5.33 12.12
N PHE A 66 10.85 -4.93 13.20
CA PHE A 66 9.59 -5.53 13.67
C PHE A 66 9.67 -7.05 13.84
N SER A 67 10.69 -7.53 14.55
CA SER A 67 10.88 -8.97 14.79
C SER A 67 10.92 -9.78 13.49
N ASN A 68 11.75 -9.35 12.52
CA ASN A 68 11.90 -9.97 11.19
C ASN A 68 10.64 -9.95 10.31
N MET A 69 9.59 -9.21 10.67
CA MET A 69 8.39 -9.09 9.82
C MET A 69 8.60 -8.14 8.64
N TYR A 70 9.58 -7.24 8.76
CA TYR A 70 9.94 -6.25 7.75
C TYR A 70 11.41 -6.37 7.38
N ILE A 71 11.69 -6.35 6.08
CA ILE A 71 13.04 -6.31 5.51
C ILE A 71 13.19 -5.07 4.63
N ASP A 72 14.30 -4.37 4.84
CA ASP A 72 14.76 -3.32 3.97
C ASP A 72 16.01 -3.83 3.25
N ASP A 73 15.93 -3.86 1.92
CA ASP A 73 17.03 -4.28 1.07
C ASP A 73 17.05 -3.43 -0.20
N PRO A 74 18.18 -3.43 -0.96
CA PRO A 74 18.29 -2.60 -2.15
C PRO A 74 17.24 -2.90 -3.22
N MET A 75 16.68 -4.12 -3.24
CA MET A 75 15.63 -4.50 -4.17
C MET A 75 14.30 -3.85 -3.78
N SER A 76 13.99 -3.85 -2.48
CA SER A 76 12.82 -3.22 -1.89
C SER A 76 12.82 -1.71 -2.14
N ASP A 77 13.97 -1.06 -1.97
CA ASP A 77 14.16 0.36 -2.28
C ASP A 77 13.83 0.67 -3.74
N VAL A 78 14.40 -0.08 -4.67
CA VAL A 78 14.18 0.10 -6.11
C VAL A 78 12.71 -0.12 -6.47
N LEU A 79 12.08 -1.17 -5.93
CA LEU A 79 10.67 -1.46 -6.18
C LEU A 79 9.76 -0.36 -5.62
N LYS A 80 10.03 0.18 -4.43
CA LYS A 80 9.28 1.31 -3.86
C LYS A 80 9.41 2.56 -4.73
N LEU A 81 10.62 2.88 -5.20
CA LEU A 81 10.85 4.00 -6.12
C LEU A 81 10.07 3.84 -7.44
N MET A 82 10.02 2.62 -7.99
CA MET A 82 9.19 2.32 -9.17
C MET A 82 7.69 2.50 -8.88
N VAL A 83 7.22 2.09 -7.69
CA VAL A 83 5.84 2.30 -7.26
C VAL A 83 5.51 3.80 -7.19
N TYR A 84 6.36 4.62 -6.56
CA TYR A 84 6.10 6.08 -6.53
C TYR A 84 6.08 6.70 -7.92
N GLY A 85 7.01 6.30 -8.80
CA GLY A 85 7.06 6.78 -10.18
C GLY A 85 5.80 6.41 -10.97
N SER A 86 5.37 5.14 -10.89
CA SER A 86 4.15 4.68 -11.56
C SER A 86 2.91 5.37 -11.00
N MET A 87 2.81 5.57 -9.68
CA MET A 87 1.68 6.27 -9.08
C MET A 87 1.63 7.75 -9.42
N ALA A 88 2.78 8.41 -9.55
CA ALA A 88 2.85 9.78 -10.05
C ALA A 88 2.29 9.88 -11.48
N VAL A 89 2.64 8.94 -12.36
CA VAL A 89 2.08 8.89 -13.73
C VAL A 89 0.56 8.67 -13.70
N VAL A 90 0.06 7.75 -12.86
CA VAL A 90 -1.37 7.52 -12.70
C VAL A 90 -2.10 8.79 -12.26
N LEU A 91 -1.56 9.53 -11.29
CA LEU A 91 -2.15 10.79 -10.81
C LEU A 91 -2.14 11.89 -11.88
N LEU A 92 -1.09 11.97 -12.69
CA LEU A 92 -1.02 12.94 -13.79
C LEU A 92 -2.09 12.65 -14.85
N TYR A 93 -2.25 11.38 -15.23
CA TYR A 93 -3.23 10.98 -16.24
C TYR A 93 -4.67 11.06 -15.71
N SER A 94 -4.90 10.64 -14.46
CA SER A 94 -6.25 10.59 -13.88
C SER A 94 -6.84 11.99 -13.67
N ARG A 95 -6.02 13.02 -13.45
CA ARG A 95 -6.50 14.38 -13.16
C ARG A 95 -7.45 14.93 -14.24
N GLN A 96 -7.04 14.85 -15.50
CA GLN A 96 -7.87 15.34 -16.60
C GLN A 96 -9.07 14.41 -16.82
N TYR A 97 -8.85 13.10 -16.76
CA TYR A 97 -9.91 12.10 -16.91
C TYR A 97 -11.05 12.28 -15.88
N LEU A 98 -10.71 12.55 -14.61
CA LEU A 98 -11.67 12.75 -13.53
C LEU A 98 -12.39 14.09 -13.66
N ALA A 99 -11.70 15.15 -14.09
CA ALA A 99 -12.31 16.46 -14.34
C ALA A 99 -13.32 16.40 -15.49
N ASP A 100 -12.98 15.73 -16.60
CA ASP A 100 -13.84 15.61 -17.78
C ASP A 100 -15.12 14.81 -17.53
N ARG A 101 -15.13 13.96 -16.50
CA ARG A 101 -16.27 13.09 -16.13
C ARG A 101 -16.99 13.54 -14.86
N ASP A 102 -16.62 14.68 -14.29
CA ASP A 102 -17.14 15.18 -13.00
C ASP A 102 -17.01 14.16 -11.84
N MET A 103 -15.94 13.36 -11.90
CA MET A 103 -15.59 12.32 -10.93
C MET A 103 -14.45 12.76 -9.99
N ASP A 104 -14.03 14.02 -10.05
CA ASP A 104 -12.93 14.57 -9.25
C ASP A 104 -13.35 14.71 -7.78
N ARG A 105 -13.18 13.62 -7.03
CA ARG A 105 -13.56 13.44 -5.64
C ARG A 105 -12.30 13.36 -4.77
N PRO A 106 -12.22 14.07 -3.63
CA PRO A 106 -11.05 14.01 -2.75
C PRO A 106 -10.73 12.58 -2.27
N GLU A 107 -11.75 11.71 -2.17
CA GLU A 107 -11.63 10.31 -1.78
C GLU A 107 -10.76 9.49 -2.75
N PHE A 108 -10.72 9.85 -4.05
CA PHE A 108 -9.86 9.19 -5.03
C PHE A 108 -8.39 9.26 -4.61
N TYR A 109 -7.93 10.44 -4.20
CA TYR A 109 -6.54 10.67 -3.83
C TYR A 109 -6.16 9.91 -2.54
N LEU A 110 -7.09 9.81 -1.59
CA LEU A 110 -6.90 9.02 -0.38
C LEU A 110 -6.75 7.53 -0.68
N LEU A 111 -7.63 6.98 -1.52
CA LEU A 111 -7.56 5.57 -1.92
C LEU A 111 -6.26 5.26 -2.67
N VAL A 112 -5.75 6.20 -3.47
CA VAL A 112 -4.44 6.08 -4.12
C VAL A 112 -3.29 6.02 -3.09
N ILE A 113 -3.32 6.84 -2.05
CA ILE A 113 -2.30 6.80 -0.98
C ILE A 113 -2.36 5.45 -0.24
N TYR A 114 -3.55 4.97 0.13
CA TYR A 114 -3.70 3.68 0.81
C TYR A 114 -3.27 2.49 -0.07
N ALA A 115 -3.58 2.53 -1.37
CA ALA A 115 -3.10 1.54 -2.32
C ALA A 115 -1.55 1.55 -2.41
N THR A 116 -0.96 2.74 -2.43
CA THR A 116 0.51 2.92 -2.44
C THR A 116 1.14 2.35 -1.17
N LEU A 117 0.57 2.67 0.00
CA LEU A 117 1.03 2.15 1.29
C LEU A 117 0.94 0.63 1.35
N GLY A 118 -0.16 0.04 0.88
CA GLY A 118 -0.32 -1.41 0.80
C GLY A 118 0.75 -2.08 -0.07
N MET A 119 1.08 -1.49 -1.23
CA MET A 119 2.18 -1.97 -2.08
C MET A 119 3.54 -1.86 -1.39
N MET A 120 3.82 -0.77 -0.67
CA MET A 120 5.08 -0.61 0.07
C MET A 120 5.24 -1.66 1.18
N VAL A 121 4.17 -1.87 1.98
CA VAL A 121 4.15 -2.89 3.04
C VAL A 121 4.37 -4.28 2.47
N MET A 122 3.82 -4.57 1.30
CA MET A 122 4.00 -5.85 0.62
C MET A 122 5.42 -6.04 0.09
N ILE A 123 6.04 -5.00 -0.48
CA ILE A 123 7.40 -5.06 -1.01
C ILE A 123 8.40 -5.42 0.09
N SER A 124 8.27 -4.80 1.27
CA SER A 124 9.17 -5.05 2.41
C SER A 124 8.72 -6.18 3.34
N ALA A 125 7.77 -7.02 2.92
CA ALA A 125 7.25 -8.09 3.76
C ALA A 125 8.19 -9.31 3.79
N ASN A 126 8.67 -9.67 4.99
CA ASN A 126 9.43 -10.91 5.22
C ASN A 126 8.60 -12.01 5.94
N HIS A 127 7.31 -11.77 6.13
CA HIS A 127 6.41 -12.65 6.86
C HIS A 127 5.06 -12.75 6.12
N LEU A 128 4.47 -13.95 6.06
CA LEU A 128 3.22 -14.19 5.31
C LEU A 128 2.06 -13.29 5.76
N LEU A 129 1.95 -13.00 7.06
CA LEU A 129 0.96 -12.04 7.57
C LEU A 129 1.18 -10.61 7.05
N THR A 130 2.43 -10.15 6.96
CA THR A 130 2.74 -8.81 6.44
C THR A 130 2.38 -8.73 4.95
N VAL A 131 2.67 -9.78 4.18
CA VAL A 131 2.23 -9.90 2.77
C VAL A 131 0.71 -9.79 2.68
N TYR A 132 -0.01 -10.56 3.50
CA TYR A 132 -1.48 -10.55 3.51
C TYR A 132 -2.06 -9.17 3.85
N VAL A 133 -1.52 -8.50 4.88
CA VAL A 133 -1.96 -7.16 5.29
C VAL A 133 -1.71 -6.12 4.18
N GLY A 134 -0.54 -6.14 3.54
CA GLY A 134 -0.25 -5.27 2.41
C GLY A 134 -1.21 -5.51 1.23
N LEU A 135 -1.51 -6.78 0.96
CA LEU A 135 -2.43 -7.19 -0.12
C LEU A 135 -3.87 -6.76 0.14
N GLU A 136 -4.37 -6.93 1.36
CA GLU A 136 -5.72 -6.50 1.75
C GLU A 136 -5.85 -4.97 1.71
N MET A 137 -4.85 -4.24 2.20
CA MET A 137 -4.84 -2.78 2.14
C MET A 137 -4.90 -2.26 0.70
N LEU A 138 -4.13 -2.86 -0.20
CA LEU A 138 -4.19 -2.58 -1.63
C LEU A 138 -5.55 -2.93 -2.22
N SER A 139 -6.06 -4.14 -1.93
CA SER A 139 -7.30 -4.66 -2.51
C SER A 139 -8.52 -3.83 -2.11
N LEU A 140 -8.67 -3.50 -0.83
CA LEU A 140 -9.76 -2.64 -0.34
C LEU A 140 -9.71 -1.25 -0.97
N SER A 141 -8.52 -0.70 -1.16
CA SER A 141 -8.33 0.59 -1.84
C SER A 141 -8.78 0.52 -3.30
N LEU A 142 -8.41 -0.56 -4.01
CA LEU A 142 -8.82 -0.78 -5.39
C LEU A 142 -10.33 -1.00 -5.53
N TYR A 143 -10.97 -1.71 -4.59
CA TYR A 143 -12.43 -1.88 -4.60
C TYR A 143 -13.14 -0.52 -4.55
N GLY A 144 -12.65 0.39 -3.70
CA GLY A 144 -13.14 1.77 -3.65
C GLY A 144 -12.89 2.53 -4.95
N LEU A 145 -11.70 2.38 -5.56
CA LEU A 145 -11.35 3.05 -6.81
C LEU A 145 -12.21 2.59 -7.99
N VAL A 146 -12.56 1.29 -8.07
CA VAL A 146 -13.47 0.78 -9.11
C VAL A 146 -14.90 1.32 -8.92
N ALA A 147 -15.31 1.55 -7.68
CA ALA A 147 -16.63 2.06 -7.30
C ALA A 147 -16.72 3.60 -7.24
N ILE A 148 -15.71 4.33 -7.73
CA ILE A 148 -15.63 5.78 -7.57
C ILE A 148 -16.79 6.52 -8.29
N ASP A 149 -17.31 5.95 -9.37
CA ASP A 149 -18.48 6.43 -10.10
C ASP A 149 -19.78 5.81 -9.56
N ARG A 150 -20.26 6.33 -8.43
CA ARG A 150 -21.43 5.80 -7.70
C ARG A 150 -22.74 5.83 -8.50
N ASP A 151 -22.87 6.75 -9.45
CA ASP A 151 -24.12 6.97 -10.19
C ASP A 151 -24.22 6.04 -11.41
N SER A 152 -23.10 5.43 -11.81
CA SER A 152 -23.04 4.45 -12.87
C SER A 152 -23.31 3.04 -12.37
N ALA A 153 -24.43 2.47 -12.84
CA ALA A 153 -24.76 1.06 -12.58
C ALA A 153 -23.64 0.10 -13.03
N ARG A 154 -22.93 0.45 -14.11
CA ARG A 154 -21.80 -0.34 -14.62
C ARG A 154 -20.60 -0.32 -13.68
N SER A 155 -20.26 0.83 -13.09
CA SER A 155 -19.17 0.93 -12.10
C SER A 155 -19.52 0.14 -10.84
N THR A 156 -20.74 0.29 -10.34
CA THR A 156 -21.22 -0.46 -9.17
C THR A 156 -21.22 -1.98 -9.40
N GLU A 157 -21.71 -2.45 -10.55
CA GLU A 157 -21.68 -3.89 -10.88
C GLU A 157 -20.25 -4.41 -11.02
N ALA A 158 -19.36 -3.65 -11.66
CA ALA A 158 -17.95 -4.02 -11.79
C ALA A 158 -17.24 -4.10 -10.43
N ALA A 159 -17.49 -3.13 -9.54
CA ALA A 159 -16.93 -3.12 -8.19
C ALA A 159 -17.42 -4.33 -7.37
N MET A 160 -18.70 -4.68 -7.44
CA MET A 160 -19.24 -5.86 -6.77
C MET A 160 -18.61 -7.15 -7.29
N LYS A 161 -18.44 -7.30 -8.61
CA LYS A 161 -17.75 -8.46 -9.20
C LYS A 161 -16.30 -8.54 -8.74
N TYR A 162 -15.60 -7.41 -8.74
CA TYR A 162 -14.20 -7.35 -8.35
C TYR A 162 -14.01 -7.65 -6.85
N PHE A 163 -14.87 -7.10 -5.99
CA PHE A 163 -14.90 -7.39 -4.56
C PHE A 163 -15.16 -8.88 -4.27
N VAL A 164 -16.17 -9.49 -4.89
CA VAL A 164 -16.49 -10.91 -4.66
C VAL A 164 -15.36 -11.83 -5.13
N LEU A 165 -14.82 -11.58 -6.33
CA LEU A 165 -13.68 -12.35 -6.85
C LEU A 165 -12.44 -12.18 -5.96
N GLY A 166 -12.18 -10.96 -5.51
CA GLY A 166 -11.07 -10.66 -4.62
C GLY A 166 -11.22 -11.30 -3.24
N ALA A 167 -12.40 -11.27 -2.64
CA ALA A 167 -12.68 -11.94 -1.37
C ALA A 167 -12.50 -13.46 -1.44
N LEU A 168 -12.92 -14.10 -2.55
CA LEU A 168 -12.67 -15.51 -2.79
C LEU A 168 -11.18 -15.82 -2.96
N ALA A 169 -10.46 -15.02 -3.75
CA ALA A 169 -9.02 -15.17 -3.94
C ALA A 169 -8.25 -14.99 -2.63
N SER A 170 -8.62 -14.00 -1.82
CA SER A 170 -8.05 -13.77 -0.49
C SER A 170 -8.32 -14.95 0.46
N GLY A 171 -9.54 -15.50 0.46
CA GLY A 171 -9.86 -16.70 1.24
C GLY A 171 -9.00 -17.91 0.84
N LEU A 172 -8.80 -18.12 -0.46
CA LEU A 172 -7.92 -19.18 -0.97
C LEU A 172 -6.45 -18.94 -0.60
N LEU A 173 -5.98 -17.69 -0.67
CA LEU A 173 -4.63 -17.31 -0.25
C LEU A 173 -4.41 -17.59 1.24
N LEU A 174 -5.34 -17.17 2.10
CA LEU A 174 -5.26 -17.38 3.54
C LEU A 174 -5.31 -18.87 3.91
N TYR A 175 -6.14 -19.64 3.22
CA TYR A 175 -6.15 -21.10 3.35
C TYR A 175 -4.81 -21.72 2.93
N GLY A 176 -4.23 -21.26 1.82
CA GLY A 176 -2.89 -21.67 1.37
C GLY A 176 -1.81 -21.35 2.40
N MET A 177 -1.80 -20.14 2.95
CA MET A 177 -0.89 -19.74 4.04
C MET A 177 -1.07 -20.63 5.28
N SER A 178 -2.31 -20.98 5.63
CA SER A 178 -2.59 -21.90 6.74
C SER A 178 -2.02 -23.30 6.49
N MET A 179 -2.08 -23.81 5.26
CA MET A 179 -1.50 -25.11 4.91
C MET A 179 0.04 -25.08 4.96
N ILE A 180 0.66 -24.02 4.43
CA ILE A 180 2.11 -23.82 4.48
C ILE A 180 2.58 -23.76 5.94
N TYR A 181 1.87 -23.00 6.77
CA TYR A 181 2.14 -22.94 8.20
C TYR A 181 1.96 -24.30 8.87
N GLY A 182 0.89 -25.04 8.55
CA GLY A 182 0.65 -26.39 9.07
C GLY A 182 1.75 -27.39 8.72
N ALA A 183 2.39 -27.24 7.55
CA ALA A 183 3.47 -28.11 7.11
C ALA A 183 4.85 -27.69 7.64
N THR A 184 5.12 -26.39 7.74
CA THR A 184 6.47 -25.86 8.07
C THR A 184 6.62 -25.39 9.52
N GLY A 185 5.52 -25.10 10.21
CA GLY A 185 5.52 -24.54 11.56
C GLY A 185 5.98 -23.08 11.64
N SER A 186 6.22 -22.40 10.51
CA SER A 186 6.68 -21.01 10.48
C SER A 186 5.85 -20.16 9.52
N LEU A 187 5.76 -18.86 9.82
CA LEU A 187 5.15 -17.83 8.96
C LEU A 187 6.20 -16.86 8.40
N GLU A 188 7.45 -16.94 8.87
CA GLU A 188 8.59 -16.21 8.31
C GLU A 188 9.02 -16.86 7.01
N LEU A 189 9.23 -16.06 5.96
CA LEU A 189 9.61 -16.57 4.64
C LEU A 189 10.95 -17.33 4.69
N SER A 190 11.90 -16.82 5.46
CA SER A 190 13.19 -17.46 5.73
C SER A 190 13.03 -18.82 6.43
N GLY A 191 12.12 -18.93 7.40
CA GLY A 191 11.83 -20.17 8.12
C GLY A 191 11.16 -21.22 7.23
N ILE A 192 10.22 -20.80 6.39
CA ILE A 192 9.57 -21.67 5.39
C ILE A 192 10.61 -22.23 4.42
N MET A 193 11.50 -21.39 3.90
CA MET A 193 12.58 -21.81 3.01
C MET A 193 13.44 -22.91 3.65
N GLN A 194 13.88 -22.72 4.90
CA GLN A 194 14.69 -23.71 5.62
C GLN A 194 13.96 -25.04 5.85
N ALA A 195 12.66 -25.00 6.15
CA ALA A 195 11.85 -26.21 6.35
C ALA A 195 11.71 -27.02 5.06
N THR A 196 11.68 -26.36 3.90
CA THR A 196 11.54 -27.02 2.58
C THR A 196 12.85 -27.45 1.93
N SER A 197 14.00 -26.95 2.42
CA SER A 197 15.32 -27.26 1.86
C SER A 197 15.97 -28.53 2.42
N ASN A 198 15.30 -29.23 3.35
CA ASN A 198 15.69 -30.54 3.89
C ASN A 198 14.84 -31.65 3.25
#